data_AF-A0A3P8IWH1-F1
#
_entry.id   AF-A0A3P8IWH1-F1
#
_cell.length_a   1.000
_cell.length_b   1.000
_cell.length_c   1.000
_cell.angle_alpha   90.00
_cell.angle_beta   90.00
_cell.angle_gamma   90.00
#
_symmetry.space_group_name_H-M   'P 1'
#
loop_
_entity.id
_entity.type
_entity.pdbx_description
1 polymer ?
#
loop_
_entity_poly.entity_id
_entity_poly.type
_entity_poly.pdbx_seq_one_letter_code
_entity_poly.pdbx_strand_id
1 'polypeptide(L)'
;MNVLPNYSEAEWLSTLKPYQSSSIEILLEKDNEEAVVDIWLSSEGATLRSPFGGSRRDDPYVKRFIEKFKKEFRDFICGGEKYEGERESISGFQGDAKTYIVSIMSSSLAVVLGSSAAYLAPVIVVMLIAVSKMGVNAWCSLEDNS
;
A
#
# COMPACT_ATOMS: atom_id res chain seq x y z
N MET A 1 -4.64 -13.27 -6.40
CA MET A 1 -3.57 -13.92 -5.62
C MET A 1 -4.27 -14.91 -4.70
N ASN A 2 -4.09 -16.22 -4.88
CA ASN A 2 -5.00 -17.18 -4.22
C ASN A 2 -4.78 -17.27 -2.70
N VAL A 3 -3.60 -16.90 -2.18
CA VAL A 3 -3.33 -16.76 -0.75
C VAL A 3 -2.26 -15.69 -0.54
N LEU A 4 -2.60 -14.56 0.09
CA LEU A 4 -1.58 -13.72 0.75
C LEU A 4 -1.08 -14.47 1.99
N PRO A 5 0.24 -14.63 2.18
CA PRO A 5 0.76 -15.18 3.43
C PRO A 5 0.24 -14.38 4.62
N ASN A 6 -0.20 -15.08 5.67
CA ASN A 6 -0.72 -14.44 6.87
C ASN A 6 0.43 -14.08 7.82
N TYR A 7 1.08 -12.94 7.57
CA TYR A 7 2.08 -12.36 8.45
C TYR A 7 1.45 -11.40 9.47
N SER A 8 2.07 -11.31 10.64
CA SER A 8 1.73 -10.33 11.66
C SER A 8 2.14 -8.91 11.26
N GLU A 9 1.59 -7.92 11.96
CA GLU A 9 1.92 -6.50 11.76
C GLU A 9 3.42 -6.24 11.88
N ALA A 10 4.06 -6.74 12.93
CA ALA A 10 5.50 -6.60 13.15
C ALA A 10 6.34 -7.25 12.03
N GLU A 11 5.88 -8.38 11.48
CA GLU A 11 6.57 -9.03 10.36
C GLU A 11 6.49 -8.20 9.09
N TRP A 12 5.34 -7.61 8.78
CA TRP A 12 5.20 -6.69 7.64
C TRP A 12 6.05 -5.43 7.82
N LEU A 13 6.01 -4.83 9.01
CA LEU A 13 6.81 -3.65 9.35
C LEU A 13 8.32 -3.91 9.26
N SER A 14 8.78 -5.12 9.58
CA SER A 14 10.20 -5.51 9.47
C SER A 14 10.78 -5.43 8.04
N THR A 15 9.93 -5.31 7.01
CA THR A 15 10.36 -5.13 5.62
C THR A 15 10.78 -3.69 5.31
N LEU A 16 10.39 -2.74 6.16
CA LEU A 16 10.67 -1.32 5.99
C LEU A 16 12.02 -0.93 6.60
N LYS A 17 12.56 0.22 6.17
CA LYS A 17 13.70 0.82 6.86
C LYS A 17 13.29 1.22 8.27
N PRO A 18 14.19 1.20 9.27
CA PRO A 18 13.84 1.49 10.67
C PRO A 18 13.04 2.79 10.86
N TYR A 19 13.44 3.88 10.19
CA TYR A 19 12.72 5.15 10.30
C TYR A 19 11.30 5.11 9.73
N GLN A 20 11.07 4.33 8.66
CA GLN A 20 9.75 4.14 8.06
C GLN A 20 8.86 3.31 8.98
N SER A 21 9.39 2.19 9.51
CA SER A 21 8.70 1.34 10.47
C SER A 21 8.24 2.16 11.69
N SER A 22 9.15 2.87 12.34
CA SER A 22 8.83 3.65 13.53
C SER A 22 7.82 4.77 13.25
N SER A 23 7.86 5.39 12.06
CA SER A 23 6.88 6.41 11.70
C SER A 23 5.49 5.81 11.49
N ILE A 24 5.39 4.65 10.84
CA ILE A 24 4.12 3.95 10.61
C ILE A 24 3.55 3.40 11.93
N GLU A 25 4.38 2.83 12.80
CA GLU A 25 3.95 2.34 14.13
C GLU A 25 3.28 3.45 14.94
N ILE A 26 3.90 4.63 15.03
CA ILE A 26 3.32 5.78 15.75
C ILE A 26 1.98 6.23 15.16
N LEU A 27 1.80 6.07 13.84
CA LEU A 27 0.54 6.41 13.17
C LEU A 27 -0.52 5.33 13.42
N LEU A 28 -0.17 4.05 13.36
CA LEU A 28 -1.08 2.92 13.63
C LEU A 28 -1.53 2.85 15.10
N GLU A 29 -0.75 3.40 16.03
CA GLU A 29 -1.16 3.55 17.43
C GLU A 29 -2.32 4.55 17.62
N LYS A 30 -2.49 5.49 16.69
CA LYS A 30 -3.42 6.63 16.81
C LYS A 30 -4.61 6.54 15.86
N ASP A 31 -4.38 5.94 14.70
CA ASP A 31 -5.29 5.91 13.57
C ASP A 31 -5.35 4.49 12.98
N ASN A 32 -6.39 4.21 12.18
CA ASN A 32 -6.50 2.93 11.47
C ASN A 32 -5.67 2.94 10.16
N GLU A 33 -5.49 1.77 9.55
CA GLU A 33 -4.66 1.57 8.37
C GLU A 33 -5.03 2.50 7.21
N GLU A 34 -6.34 2.72 6.98
CA GLU A 34 -6.81 3.60 5.92
C GLU A 34 -6.42 5.06 6.17
N ALA A 35 -6.62 5.55 7.40
CA ALA A 35 -6.22 6.90 7.79
C ALA A 35 -4.69 7.07 7.73
N VAL A 36 -3.91 6.06 8.10
CA VAL A 36 -2.44 6.10 7.98
C VAL A 36 -1.99 6.22 6.52
N VAL A 37 -2.64 5.50 5.59
CA VAL A 37 -2.37 5.64 4.15
C VAL A 37 -2.63 7.06 3.67
N ASP A 38 -3.77 7.63 4.05
CA ASP A 38 -4.14 8.99 3.66
C ASP A 38 -3.16 10.02 4.24
N ILE A 39 -2.73 9.84 5.49
CA ILE A 39 -1.72 10.68 6.17
C ILE A 39 -0.39 10.63 5.43
N TRP A 40 0.13 9.44 5.18
CA TRP A 40 1.45 9.23 4.56
C TRP A 40 1.49 9.76 3.13
N LEU A 41 0.47 9.43 2.33
CA LEU A 41 0.43 9.86 0.94
C LEU A 41 0.25 11.38 0.82
N SER A 42 -0.50 12.00 1.73
CA SER A 42 -0.69 13.46 1.75
C SER A 42 0.51 14.24 2.29
N SER A 43 1.38 13.62 3.10
CA SER A 43 2.53 14.29 3.72
C SER A 43 3.74 14.35 2.77
N GLU A 44 4.00 13.27 2.05
CA GLU A 44 5.21 13.10 1.22
C GLU A 44 4.92 13.15 -0.31
N GLY A 45 3.65 13.10 -0.73
CA GLY A 45 3.25 13.05 -2.14
C GLY A 45 3.07 14.42 -2.80
N ALA A 46 4.17 15.00 -3.29
CA ALA A 46 4.29 15.84 -4.48
C ALA A 46 5.32 16.97 -4.28
N THR A 47 6.41 16.87 -5.03
CA THR A 47 7.37 17.94 -5.34
C THR A 47 6.76 19.06 -6.22
N LEU A 48 5.43 19.18 -6.29
CA LEU A 48 4.73 20.22 -7.04
C LEU A 48 4.19 21.28 -6.08
N ARG A 49 4.69 22.50 -6.29
CA ARG A 49 4.38 23.75 -5.62
C ARG A 49 2.87 23.89 -5.37
N SER A 50 2.43 23.81 -4.10
CA SER A 50 1.14 24.34 -3.66
C SER A 50 1.38 25.53 -2.71
N PRO A 51 0.62 26.64 -2.80
CA PRO A 51 0.86 27.85 -2.02
C PRO A 51 0.70 27.55 -0.53
N PHE A 52 1.58 28.12 0.27
CA PHE A 52 1.51 28.12 1.73
C PHE A 52 0.08 28.42 2.23
N GLY A 53 -0.51 27.51 3.02
CA GLY A 53 -1.66 27.81 3.90
C GLY A 53 -2.83 26.82 3.92
N GLY A 54 -2.94 25.87 2.98
CA GLY A 54 -4.04 24.88 2.95
C GLY A 54 -3.68 23.50 3.49
N SER A 55 -4.63 22.79 4.11
CA SER A 55 -4.48 21.36 4.43
C SER A 55 -4.34 20.55 3.14
N ARG A 56 -3.16 19.95 2.90
CA ARG A 56 -2.85 19.16 1.69
C ARG A 56 -3.81 17.99 1.44
N ARG A 57 -4.48 17.49 2.49
CA ARG A 57 -5.49 16.44 2.39
C ARG A 57 -6.69 16.84 1.54
N ASP A 58 -6.99 18.13 1.44
CA ASP A 58 -8.10 18.64 0.63
C ASP A 58 -7.72 18.98 -0.81
N ASP A 59 -6.45 18.83 -1.17
CA ASP A 59 -5.98 19.02 -2.54
C ASP A 59 -6.60 17.94 -3.46
N PRO A 60 -7.36 18.33 -4.51
CA PRO A 60 -7.98 17.39 -5.43
C PRO A 60 -6.99 16.46 -6.15
N TYR A 61 -5.75 16.90 -6.36
CA TYR A 61 -4.70 16.07 -6.97
C TYR A 61 -4.21 14.99 -6.00
N VAL A 62 -4.03 15.34 -4.73
CA VAL A 62 -3.65 14.39 -3.67
C VAL A 62 -4.75 13.35 -3.47
N LYS A 63 -6.02 13.77 -3.38
CA LYS A 63 -7.17 12.85 -3.29
C LYS A 63 -7.20 11.86 -4.45
N ARG A 64 -7.09 12.37 -5.69
CA ARG A 64 -7.06 11.52 -6.89
C ARG A 64 -5.88 10.56 -6.90
N PHE A 65 -4.71 10.99 -6.41
CA PHE A 65 -3.54 10.12 -6.29
C PHE A 65 -3.79 8.99 -5.30
N ILE A 66 -4.34 9.28 -4.12
CA ILE A 66 -4.68 8.30 -3.10
C ILE A 66 -5.73 7.31 -3.61
N GLU A 67 -6.80 7.79 -4.25
CA GLU A 67 -7.83 6.95 -4.87
C GLU A 67 -7.23 6.01 -5.92
N LYS A 68 -6.36 6.55 -6.79
CA LYS A 68 -5.65 5.75 -7.78
C LYS A 68 -4.76 4.70 -7.09
N PHE A 69 -4.00 5.06 -6.06
CA PHE A 69 -3.21 4.10 -5.29
C PHE A 69 -4.06 2.97 -4.71
N LYS A 70 -5.16 3.30 -4.02
CA LYS A 70 -6.08 2.31 -3.41
C LYS A 70 -6.64 1.37 -4.49
N LYS A 71 -7.03 1.92 -5.65
CA LYS A 71 -7.50 1.14 -6.81
C LYS A 71 -6.43 0.20 -7.35
N GLU A 72 -5.22 0.69 -7.59
CA GLU A 72 -4.11 -0.12 -8.10
C GLU A 72 -3.71 -1.23 -7.12
N PHE A 73 -3.67 -0.92 -5.82
CA PHE A 73 -3.43 -1.91 -4.77
C PHE A 73 -4.50 -3.01 -4.76
N ARG A 74 -5.79 -2.62 -4.81
CA ARG A 74 -6.90 -3.58 -4.85
C ARG A 74 -6.82 -4.45 -6.10
N ASP A 75 -6.59 -3.86 -7.26
CA ASP A 75 -6.45 -4.58 -8.53
C ASP A 75 -5.29 -5.60 -8.48
N PHE A 76 -4.18 -5.25 -7.81
CA PHE A 76 -3.08 -6.18 -7.56
C PHE A 76 -3.54 -7.36 -6.71
N ILE A 77 -4.12 -7.11 -5.54
CA ILE A 77 -4.52 -8.16 -4.59
C ILE A 77 -5.64 -9.06 -5.15
N CYS A 78 -6.66 -8.44 -5.74
CA CYS A 78 -7.93 -9.07 -6.07
C CYS A 78 -8.00 -9.71 -7.46
N GLY A 79 -6.88 -9.83 -8.18
CA GLY A 79 -6.85 -10.63 -9.41
C GLY A 79 -6.95 -9.84 -10.71
N GLY A 80 -6.72 -8.52 -10.69
CA GLY A 80 -6.65 -7.71 -11.91
C GLY A 80 -5.62 -8.23 -12.91
N GLU A 81 -6.03 -8.42 -14.17
CA GLU A 81 -5.25 -9.09 -15.23
C GLU A 81 -3.84 -8.50 -15.40
N LYS A 82 -3.71 -7.18 -15.30
CA LYS A 82 -2.42 -6.47 -15.51
C LYS A 82 -1.33 -6.83 -14.49
N TYR A 83 -1.68 -7.46 -13.37
CA TYR A 83 -0.75 -7.89 -12.33
C TYR A 83 -0.63 -9.42 -12.23
N GLU A 84 -1.13 -10.16 -13.23
CA GLU A 84 -1.06 -11.61 -13.25
C GLU A 84 0.38 -12.12 -13.18
N GLY A 85 1.27 -11.58 -14.02
CA GLY A 85 2.69 -11.97 -14.04
C GLY A 85 3.39 -11.71 -12.70
N GLU A 86 3.17 -10.57 -12.06
CA GLU A 86 3.72 -10.29 -10.74
C GLU A 86 3.20 -11.24 -9.67
N ARG A 87 1.90 -11.58 -9.70
CA ARG A 87 1.31 -12.52 -8.75
C ARG A 87 1.81 -13.95 -8.96
N GLU A 88 1.99 -14.39 -10.20
CA GLU A 88 2.61 -15.67 -10.51
C GLU A 88 4.04 -15.72 -9.98
N SER A 89 4.81 -14.64 -10.20
CA SER A 89 6.18 -14.51 -9.69
C SER A 89 6.22 -14.59 -8.16
N ILE A 90 5.30 -13.94 -7.46
CA ILE A 90 5.14 -14.04 -6.01
C ILE A 90 4.80 -15.47 -5.58
N SER A 91 3.87 -16.13 -6.28
CA SER A 91 3.42 -17.48 -5.93
C SER A 91 4.51 -18.54 -6.13
N GLY A 92 5.42 -18.34 -7.09
CA GLY A 92 6.56 -19.21 -7.35
C GLY A 92 7.79 -18.92 -6.50
N PHE A 93 7.80 -17.86 -5.70
CA PHE A 93 8.99 -17.44 -4.97
C PHE A 93 9.26 -18.34 -3.74
N GLN A 94 10.46 -18.90 -3.68
CA GLN A 94 10.94 -19.69 -2.55
C GLN A 94 11.97 -18.85 -1.77
N GLY A 95 11.55 -18.22 -0.66
CA GLY A 95 12.42 -17.35 0.14
C GLY A 95 11.66 -16.47 1.11
N ASP A 96 12.25 -15.31 1.46
CA ASP A 96 11.60 -14.30 2.30
C ASP A 96 10.44 -13.61 1.55
N ALA A 97 9.27 -14.26 1.56
CA ALA A 97 8.14 -13.84 0.74
C ALA A 97 7.62 -12.45 1.10
N LYS A 98 7.67 -12.02 2.38
CA LYS A 98 7.23 -10.68 2.79
C LYS A 98 8.01 -9.56 2.08
N THR A 99 9.34 -9.62 2.11
CA THR A 99 10.20 -8.61 1.48
C THR A 99 10.02 -8.62 -0.04
N TYR A 100 9.88 -9.81 -0.62
CA TYR A 100 9.64 -9.97 -2.04
C TYR A 100 8.29 -9.38 -2.48
N ILE A 101 7.21 -9.65 -1.75
CA ILE A 101 5.86 -9.10 -1.99
C ILE A 101 5.91 -7.57 -1.95
N VAL A 102 6.46 -6.99 -0.87
CA VAL A 102 6.54 -5.53 -0.72
C VAL A 102 7.36 -4.91 -1.86
N SER A 103 8.47 -5.54 -2.26
CA SER A 103 9.32 -5.07 -3.36
C SER A 103 8.60 -5.07 -4.72
N ILE A 104 7.96 -6.18 -5.08
CA ILE A 104 7.24 -6.32 -6.35
C ILE A 104 6.06 -5.36 -6.40
N MET A 105 5.24 -5.30 -5.35
CA MET A 105 4.12 -4.37 -5.30
C MET A 105 4.60 -2.91 -5.36
N SER A 106 5.65 -2.55 -4.61
CA SER A 106 6.16 -1.18 -4.59
C SER A 106 6.68 -0.75 -5.95
N SER A 107 7.40 -1.63 -6.64
CA SER A 107 7.94 -1.32 -7.97
C SER A 107 6.84 -1.26 -9.05
N SER A 108 5.95 -2.24 -9.12
CA SER A 108 4.86 -2.25 -10.11
C SER A 108 3.88 -1.10 -9.92
N LEU A 109 3.47 -0.80 -8.68
CA LEU A 109 2.55 0.31 -8.42
C LEU A 109 3.24 1.66 -8.67
N ALA A 110 4.53 1.80 -8.35
CA ALA A 110 5.27 3.04 -8.60
C ALA A 110 5.30 3.42 -10.09
N VAL A 111 5.47 2.44 -10.98
CA VAL A 111 5.45 2.64 -12.43
C VAL A 111 4.08 3.18 -12.88
N VAL A 112 2.99 2.57 -12.42
CA VAL A 112 1.62 2.97 -12.81
C VAL A 112 1.22 4.32 -12.23
N LEU A 113 1.69 4.63 -11.02
CA LEU A 113 1.36 5.85 -10.29
C LEU A 113 2.30 7.02 -10.62
N GLY A 114 3.40 6.79 -11.34
CA GLY A 114 4.40 7.82 -11.63
C GLY A 114 5.11 8.31 -10.36
N SER A 115 5.40 7.39 -9.43
CA SER A 115 6.03 7.68 -8.14
C SER A 115 7.27 6.81 -7.91
N SER A 116 7.83 6.81 -6.70
CA SER A 116 8.95 5.95 -6.33
C SER A 116 8.52 4.78 -5.44
N ALA A 117 9.12 3.61 -5.66
CA ALA A 117 8.86 2.43 -4.85
C ALA A 117 9.17 2.65 -3.36
N ALA A 118 10.24 3.40 -3.05
CA ALA A 118 10.63 3.71 -1.67
C ALA A 118 9.58 4.55 -0.93
N TYR A 119 8.87 5.41 -1.65
CA TYR A 119 7.78 6.23 -1.12
C TYR A 119 6.49 5.42 -0.92
N LEU A 120 6.22 4.45 -1.80
CA LEU A 120 5.02 3.61 -1.72
C LEU A 120 5.15 2.42 -0.75
N ALA A 121 6.37 1.95 -0.47
CA ALA A 121 6.58 0.77 0.37
C ALA A 121 5.89 0.85 1.74
N PRO A 122 5.93 1.97 2.50
CA PRO A 122 5.26 2.06 3.80
C PRO A 122 3.74 1.90 3.71
N VAL A 123 3.10 2.53 2.72
CA VAL A 123 1.64 2.43 2.57
C VAL A 123 1.18 1.10 2.00
N ILE A 124 2.04 0.44 1.22
CA ILE A 124 1.80 -0.95 0.79
C ILE A 124 1.85 -1.87 2.00
N VAL A 125 2.82 -1.71 2.90
CA VAL A 125 2.89 -2.47 4.15
C VAL A 125 1.65 -2.25 5.02
N VAL A 126 1.20 -1.00 5.19
CA VAL A 126 -0.03 -0.69 5.95
C VAL A 126 -1.27 -1.37 5.33
N MET A 127 -1.40 -1.33 4.01
CA MET A 127 -2.52 -1.99 3.33
C MET A 127 -2.42 -3.53 3.41
N LEU A 128 -1.22 -4.11 3.36
CA LEU A 128 -1.02 -5.54 3.57
C LEU A 128 -1.39 -5.96 4.99
N ILE A 129 -1.11 -5.13 6.00
CA ILE A 129 -1.58 -5.35 7.38
C ILE A 129 -3.10 -5.37 7.43
N ALA A 130 -3.78 -4.41 6.80
CA ALA A 130 -5.24 -4.36 6.73
C ALA A 130 -5.81 -5.64 6.07
N VAL A 131 -5.24 -6.05 4.93
CA VAL A 131 -5.65 -7.26 4.22
C VAL A 131 -5.37 -8.53 5.05
N SER A 132 -4.25 -8.60 5.77
CA SER A 132 -3.94 -9.74 6.67
C SER A 132 -4.93 -9.83 7.83
N LYS A 133 -5.37 -8.69 8.40
CA LYS A 133 -6.38 -8.65 9.47
C LYS A 133 -7.77 -9.08 8.98
N MET A 134 -8.17 -8.67 7.77
CA MET A 134 -9.51 -8.96 7.21
C MET A 134 -9.59 -10.28 6.44
N GLY A 135 -8.49 -10.71 5.84
CA GLY A 135 -8.44 -11.78 4.83
C GLY A 135 -8.70 -11.27 3.41
N VAL A 136 -8.00 -11.87 2.43
CA VAL A 136 -8.07 -11.48 1.01
C VAL A 136 -9.49 -11.57 0.44
N ASN A 137 -10.21 -12.65 0.75
CA ASN A 137 -11.56 -12.85 0.22
C ASN A 137 -12.52 -11.75 0.69
N ALA A 138 -12.48 -11.42 1.99
CA ALA A 138 -13.31 -10.35 2.55
C ALA A 138 -12.94 -9.00 1.96
N TRP A 139 -11.64 -8.69 1.86
CA TRP A 139 -11.13 -7.47 1.24
C TRP A 139 -11.64 -7.30 -0.21
N CYS A 140 -11.58 -8.37 -0.99
CA CYS A 140 -11.98 -8.34 -2.40
C CYS A 140 -13.51 -8.32 -2.60
N SER A 141 -14.32 -8.71 -1.62
CA SER A 141 -15.78 -8.64 -1.71
C SER A 141 -16.39 -7.27 -1.35
N LEU A 142 -15.59 -6.31 -0.84
CA LEU A 142 -16.11 -5.01 -0.37
C LEU A 142 -16.76 -4.13 -1.45
N GLU A 143 -16.43 -4.31 -2.74
CA GLU A 143 -17.04 -3.54 -3.86
C GLU A 143 -18.14 -4.28 -4.63
N ASP A 144 -18.54 -5.51 -4.25
CA ASP A 144 -19.74 -6.14 -4.83
C ASP A 144 -21.05 -5.48 -4.35
N ASN A 145 -20.97 -4.49 -3.44
CA ASN A 145 -22.14 -3.84 -2.81
C ASN A 145 -22.09 -2.30 -2.80
N SER A 146 -21.34 -1.65 -3.70
CA SER A 146 -21.26 -0.19 -3.79
C SER A 146 -21.62 0.33 -5.18
#